data_AF-A0A0F8X828-F1
#
_entry.id   AF-A0A0F8X828-F1
#
_cell.length_a   1.000
_cell.length_b   1.000
_cell.length_c   1.000
_cell.angle_alpha   90.00
_cell.angle_beta   90.00
_cell.angle_gamma   90.00
#
_symmetry.space_group_name_H-M   'P 1'
#
loop_
_entity.id
_entity.type
_entity.pdbx_description
1 polymer ?
#
loop_
_entity_poly.entity_id
_entity_poly.type
_entity_poly.pdbx_seq_one_letter_code
_entity_poly.pdbx_strand_id
1 'polypeptide(L)'
;MKEQLISFETAKLASEKGFFKKPSEHGRVIGAWYNEKGQIGFGSDFEDARGIDHPPAIAGAYFAGKLGVAEYLSKNKIQAAALVLREIRPEYAIPVGVWQVREGIRSAMNQQPFITS
;
A
#
# COMPACT_ATOMS: atom_id res chain seq x y z
N MET A 1 1.61 -18.26 12.41
CA MET A 1 1.40 -18.51 10.97
C MET A 1 -0.08 -18.69 10.73
N LYS A 2 -0.78 -17.67 10.23
CA LYS A 2 -2.13 -17.83 9.66
C LYS A 2 -1.95 -17.64 8.17
N GLU A 3 -2.43 -18.58 7.38
CA GLU A 3 -2.47 -18.51 5.92
C GLU A 3 -3.27 -17.26 5.51
N GLN A 4 -2.58 -16.15 5.27
CA GLN A 4 -3.19 -14.92 4.81
C GLN A 4 -3.32 -15.02 3.29
N LEU A 5 -4.54 -15.36 2.84
CA LEU A 5 -4.94 -15.48 1.43
C LEU A 5 -4.68 -14.19 0.62
N ILE A 6 -4.52 -13.05 1.33
CA ILE A 6 -4.01 -11.79 0.81
C ILE A 6 -2.98 -11.27 1.81
N SER A 7 -1.77 -10.99 1.33
CA SER A 7 -0.72 -10.33 2.12
C SER A 7 -0.69 -8.83 1.78
N PHE A 8 -0.43 -8.03 2.82
CA PHE A 8 -0.18 -6.60 2.70
C PHE A 8 1.15 -6.31 3.37
N GLU A 9 2.11 -5.84 2.59
CA GLU A 9 3.34 -5.28 3.12
C GLU A 9 3.32 -3.78 2.89
N THR A 10 3.65 -3.01 3.93
CA THR A 10 3.76 -1.56 3.81
C THR A 10 5.15 -1.15 4.26
N ALA A 11 5.97 -0.71 3.31
CA ALA A 11 7.26 -0.15 3.61
C ALA A 11 7.10 1.36 3.85
N LYS A 12 7.51 1.81 5.04
CA LYS A 12 7.60 3.22 5.37
C LYS A 12 9.01 3.71 5.07
N LEU A 13 9.12 4.61 4.11
CA LEU A 13 10.38 5.30 3.83
C LEU A 13 10.39 6.55 4.72
N ALA A 14 11.03 6.41 5.88
CA ALA A 14 11.20 7.53 6.81
C ALA A 14 12.22 8.51 6.23
N SER A 15 11.85 9.79 6.16
CA SER A 15 12.82 10.86 5.93
C SER A 15 13.70 10.96 7.17
N GLU A 16 14.99 10.68 7.05
CA GLU A 16 15.98 11.25 7.96
C GLU A 16 15.86 12.77 7.90
N LYS A 17 15.96 13.45 9.04
CA LYS A 17 15.90 14.91 9.11
C LYS A 17 16.99 15.50 8.20
N GLY A 18 16.61 16.03 7.05
CA GLY A 18 17.49 16.77 6.14
C GLY A 18 17.84 16.11 4.80
N PHE A 19 17.32 14.91 4.49
CA PHE A 19 17.69 14.23 3.23
C PHE A 19 16.88 14.70 1.99
N PHE A 20 15.67 15.23 2.16
CA PHE A 20 14.86 15.72 1.04
C PHE A 20 15.17 17.19 0.71
N LYS A 21 16.09 17.41 -0.22
CA LYS A 21 16.34 18.72 -0.85
C LYS A 21 15.53 18.97 -2.13
N LYS A 22 14.60 18.09 -2.51
CA LYS A 22 13.63 18.35 -3.60
C LYS A 22 12.24 17.75 -3.28
N PRO A 23 11.14 18.48 -3.57
CA PRO A 23 9.80 18.13 -3.09
C PRO A 23 9.10 17.08 -3.97
N SER A 24 9.80 16.00 -4.35
CA SER A 24 9.36 15.17 -5.47
C SER A 24 8.93 13.74 -5.19
N GLU A 25 8.88 13.16 -3.97
CA GLU A 25 8.48 11.74 -3.83
C GLU A 25 7.69 11.34 -2.56
N HIS A 26 6.81 10.32 -2.51
CA HIS A 26 5.85 9.67 -3.44
C HIS A 26 5.04 8.61 -2.63
N GLY A 27 3.71 8.58 -2.72
CA GLY A 27 2.91 7.43 -2.28
C GLY A 27 2.73 6.47 -3.44
N ARG A 28 3.04 5.17 -3.27
CA ARG A 28 2.89 4.17 -4.35
C ARG A 28 2.17 2.94 -3.85
N VAL A 29 1.19 2.48 -4.62
CA VAL A 29 0.44 1.24 -4.36
C VAL A 29 0.70 0.29 -5.51
N ILE A 30 1.17 -0.91 -5.20
CA ILE A 30 1.42 -1.99 -6.16
C ILE A 30 0.60 -3.20 -5.75
N GLY A 31 -0.16 -3.75 -6.68
CA GLY A 31 -0.89 -5.00 -6.53
C GLY A 31 -0.40 -6.05 -7.53
N ALA A 32 -0.30 -7.29 -7.07
CA ALA A 32 -0.13 -8.47 -7.89
C ALA A 32 -1.26 -9.47 -7.61
N TRP A 33 -1.76 -10.13 -8.64
CA TRP A 33 -2.84 -11.13 -8.52
C TRP A 33 -2.62 -12.28 -9.49
N TYR A 34 -3.12 -13.46 -9.14
CA TYR A 34 -3.17 -14.60 -10.06
C TYR A 34 -4.47 -14.56 -10.88
N ASN A 35 -4.39 -14.90 -12.16
CA ASN A 35 -5.56 -15.11 -13.00
C ASN A 35 -6.05 -16.58 -12.94
N GLU A 36 -7.20 -16.86 -13.56
CA GLU A 36 -7.80 -18.21 -13.60
C GLU A 36 -6.90 -19.29 -14.23
N LYS A 37 -5.87 -18.87 -15.01
CA LYS A 37 -4.88 -19.75 -15.64
C LYS A 37 -3.60 -19.90 -14.79
N GLY A 38 -3.57 -19.35 -13.57
CA GLY A 38 -2.41 -19.38 -12.68
C GLY A 38 -1.28 -18.41 -13.07
N GLN A 39 -1.51 -17.47 -13.98
CA GLN A 39 -0.53 -16.46 -14.39
C GLN A 39 -0.62 -15.22 -13.50
N ILE A 40 0.49 -14.54 -13.27
CA ILE A 40 0.55 -13.35 -12.42
C ILE A 40 0.27 -12.09 -13.26
N GLY A 41 -0.72 -11.31 -12.84
CA GLY A 41 -0.98 -9.94 -13.28
C GLY A 41 -0.44 -8.92 -12.29
N PHE A 42 -0.08 -7.74 -12.79
CA PHE A 42 0.41 -6.61 -12.00
C PHE A 42 -0.37 -5.35 -12.32
N GLY A 43 -0.56 -4.50 -11.30
CA GLY A 43 -1.17 -3.19 -11.42
C GLY A 43 -0.61 -2.26 -10.36
N SER A 44 -0.42 -0.99 -10.69
CA SER A 44 0.15 -0.02 -9.75
C SER A 44 -0.33 1.38 -10.04
N ASP A 45 -0.42 2.19 -8.99
CA ASP A 45 -0.60 3.65 -9.06
C ASP A 45 0.34 4.36 -8.11
N PHE A 46 0.55 5.65 -8.35
CA PHE A 46 1.36 6.49 -7.48
C PHE A 46 0.86 7.94 -7.46
N GLU A 47 1.27 8.67 -6.43
CA GLU A 47 1.12 10.13 -6.34
C GLU A 47 2.35 10.74 -5.68
N ASP A 48 2.57 12.03 -5.85
CA ASP A 48 3.52 12.80 -5.04
C ASP A 48 2.80 13.63 -3.98
N ALA A 49 3.55 14.51 -3.29
CA ALA A 49 3.00 15.35 -2.23
C ALA A 49 1.90 16.33 -2.69
N ARG A 50 1.78 16.59 -3.99
CA ARG A 50 0.74 17.43 -4.61
C ARG A 50 -0.56 16.65 -4.85
N GLY A 51 -0.53 15.33 -4.66
CA GLY A 51 -1.64 14.43 -4.92
C GLY A 51 -1.54 13.75 -6.29
N ILE A 52 -2.53 12.92 -6.59
CA ILE A 52 -2.62 12.21 -7.86
C ILE A 52 -2.93 13.19 -9.02
N ASP A 53 -2.18 13.07 -10.12
CA ASP A 53 -2.29 13.92 -11.31
C ASP A 53 -2.86 13.19 -12.55
N HIS A 54 -3.23 11.91 -12.37
CA HIS A 54 -3.77 11.06 -13.43
C HIS A 54 -4.97 10.22 -12.93
N PRO A 55 -5.81 9.71 -13.84
CA PRO A 55 -6.81 8.71 -13.50
C PRO A 55 -6.14 7.42 -13.00
N PRO A 56 -6.44 6.94 -11.78
CA PRO A 56 -5.76 5.79 -11.20
C PRO A 56 -6.13 4.48 -11.90
N ALA A 57 -5.11 3.73 -12.33
CA ALA A 57 -5.23 2.42 -13.00
C ALA A 57 -5.81 1.33 -12.09
N ILE A 58 -5.57 1.41 -10.78
CA ILE A 58 -6.05 0.52 -9.72
C ILE A 58 -6.91 1.27 -8.70
N ALA A 59 -7.71 2.24 -9.17
CA ALA A 59 -8.53 3.19 -8.41
C ALA A 59 -9.01 2.72 -7.03
N GLY A 60 -9.78 1.63 -6.96
CA GLY A 60 -10.36 1.15 -5.70
C GLY A 60 -9.29 0.73 -4.67
N ALA A 61 -8.25 0.01 -5.10
CA ALA A 61 -7.16 -0.41 -4.23
C ALA A 61 -6.27 0.77 -3.85
N TYR A 62 -6.03 1.68 -4.79
CA TYR A 62 -5.23 2.89 -4.57
C TYR A 62 -5.85 3.78 -3.48
N PHE A 63 -7.11 4.20 -3.63
CA PHE A 63 -7.75 5.09 -2.65
C PHE A 63 -7.92 4.43 -1.28
N ALA A 64 -8.25 3.13 -1.26
CA ALA A 64 -8.32 2.35 -0.04
C ALA A 64 -6.97 2.31 0.70
N GLY A 65 -5.88 2.09 -0.04
CA GLY A 65 -4.56 2.04 0.55
C GLY A 65 -4.03 3.39 0.99
N LYS A 66 -4.24 4.42 0.18
CA LYS A 66 -3.94 5.81 0.54
C LYS A 66 -4.63 6.20 1.85
N LEU A 67 -5.93 5.90 1.98
CA LEU A 67 -6.68 6.22 3.19
C LEU A 67 -6.09 5.50 4.43
N GLY A 68 -5.85 4.19 4.34
CA GLY A 68 -5.30 3.42 5.47
C GLY A 68 -3.92 3.91 5.93
N VAL A 69 -3.04 4.27 4.99
CA VAL A 69 -1.73 4.86 5.30
C VAL A 69 -1.88 6.26 5.90
N ALA A 70 -2.70 7.12 5.29
CA ALA A 70 -2.88 8.50 5.72
C ALA A 70 -3.47 8.59 7.14
N GLU A 71 -4.41 7.70 7.49
CA GLU A 71 -4.96 7.58 8.85
C GLU A 71 -3.84 7.37 9.89
N TYR A 72 -2.92 6.44 9.62
CA TYR A 72 -1.79 6.18 10.52
C TYR A 72 -0.82 7.36 10.60
N LEU A 73 -0.40 7.91 9.46
CA LEU A 73 0.56 9.02 9.43
C LEU A 73 0.01 10.27 10.13
N SER A 74 -1.27 10.58 9.89
CA SER A 74 -1.97 11.69 10.56
C SER A 74 -2.07 11.47 12.06
N LYS A 75 -2.49 10.27 12.50
CA LYS A 75 -2.60 9.92 13.93
C LYS A 75 -1.27 10.08 14.67
N ASN A 76 -0.16 9.69 14.04
CA ASN A 76 1.16 9.73 14.66
C ASN A 76 1.94 11.03 14.38
N LYS A 77 1.38 11.97 13.62
CA LYS A 77 2.02 13.24 13.21
C LYS A 77 3.36 13.02 12.51
N ILE A 78 3.40 12.06 11.58
CA ILE A 78 4.61 11.69 10.83
C ILE A 78 4.45 12.07 9.36
N GLN A 79 5.50 12.65 8.77
CA GLN A 79 5.64 12.80 7.32
C GLN A 79 6.56 11.70 6.80
N ALA A 80 6.08 10.91 5.84
CA ALA A 80 6.83 9.82 5.23
C ALA A 80 6.27 9.49 3.85
N ALA A 81 7.08 8.83 3.03
CA ALA A 81 6.61 8.12 1.85
C ALA A 81 6.20 6.69 2.24
N ALA A 82 5.29 6.11 1.47
CA ALA A 82 4.79 4.77 1.71
C ALA A 82 4.70 3.98 0.40
N LEU A 83 5.17 2.74 0.46
CA LEU A 83 5.01 1.74 -0.59
C LEU A 83 4.12 0.63 -0.04
N VAL A 84 2.97 0.41 -0.66
CA VAL A 84 2.05 -0.68 -0.32
C VAL A 84 2.19 -1.77 -1.37
N LEU A 85 2.56 -2.97 -0.94
CA LEU A 85 2.57 -4.18 -1.74
C LEU A 85 1.39 -5.06 -1.33
N ARG A 86 0.62 -5.51 -2.31
CA ARG A 86 -0.49 -6.44 -2.11
C ARG A 86 -0.35 -7.63 -3.04
N GLU A 87 -0.39 -8.83 -2.46
CA GLU A 87 -0.47 -10.09 -3.22
C GLU A 87 -1.84 -10.73 -2.97
N ILE A 88 -2.53 -11.13 -4.04
CA ILE A 88 -3.78 -11.91 -3.96
C ILE A 88 -3.49 -13.32 -4.48
N ARG A 89 -3.59 -14.33 -3.60
CA ARG A 89 -3.31 -15.72 -3.96
C ARG A 89 -4.56 -16.43 -4.52
N PRO A 90 -4.41 -17.50 -5.33
CA PRO A 90 -5.54 -18.21 -5.95
C PRO A 90 -6.56 -18.76 -4.94
N GLU A 91 -6.14 -19.04 -3.71
CA GLU A 91 -6.99 -19.58 -2.65
C GLU A 91 -7.98 -18.54 -2.09
N TYR A 92 -7.86 -17.27 -2.50
CA TYR A 92 -8.78 -16.20 -2.14
C TYR A 92 -10.10 -16.31 -2.92
N ALA A 93 -11.03 -17.10 -2.38
CA ALA A 93 -12.27 -17.45 -3.07
C ALA A 93 -13.36 -16.37 -3.07
N ILE A 94 -13.35 -15.41 -2.10
CA ILE A 94 -14.46 -14.45 -1.93
C ILE A 94 -13.92 -13.01 -1.89
N PRO A 95 -14.02 -12.25 -3.00
CA PRO A 95 -13.63 -10.85 -3.04
C PRO A 95 -14.62 -9.96 -2.29
N VAL A 96 -14.24 -9.48 -1.11
CA VAL A 96 -15.03 -8.52 -0.30
C VAL A 96 -14.76 -7.04 -0.65
N GLY A 97 -14.10 -6.81 -1.79
CA GLY A 97 -13.84 -5.48 -2.34
C GLY A 97 -12.80 -4.67 -1.57
N VAL A 98 -12.94 -3.34 -1.65
CA VAL A 98 -11.95 -2.37 -1.13
C VAL A 98 -11.85 -2.35 0.40
N TRP A 99 -12.86 -2.87 1.10
CA TRP A 99 -12.84 -2.95 2.57
C TRP A 99 -11.65 -3.76 3.07
N GLN A 100 -11.33 -4.89 2.45
CA GLN A 100 -10.20 -5.72 2.86
C GLN A 100 -8.86 -5.03 2.66
N VAL A 101 -8.72 -4.18 1.64
CA VAL A 101 -7.51 -3.38 1.44
C VAL A 101 -7.31 -2.42 2.60
N ARG A 102 -8.38 -1.74 3.04
CA ARG A 102 -8.33 -0.80 4.17
C ARG A 102 -7.97 -1.50 5.48
N GLU A 103 -8.67 -2.58 5.82
CA GLU A 103 -8.41 -3.31 7.07
C GLU A 103 -7.06 -4.02 7.08
N GLY A 104 -6.63 -4.55 5.92
CA GLY A 104 -5.31 -5.14 5.75
C GLY A 104 -4.21 -4.13 6.02
N ILE A 105 -4.32 -2.92 5.46
CA ILE A 105 -3.33 -1.86 5.65
C ILE A 105 -3.36 -1.31 7.09
N ARG A 106 -4.53 -1.10 7.68
CA ARG A 106 -4.63 -0.73 9.11
C ARG A 106 -3.96 -1.76 10.01
N SER A 107 -4.17 -3.04 9.71
CA SER A 107 -3.51 -4.13 10.43
C SER A 107 -2.00 -4.10 10.25
N ALA A 108 -1.51 -3.94 9.02
CA ALA A 108 -0.08 -3.84 8.72
C ALA A 108 0.58 -2.64 9.40
N MET A 109 -0.06 -1.46 9.39
CA MET A 109 0.46 -0.25 10.02
C MET A 109 0.47 -0.33 11.56
N ASN A 110 -0.32 -1.21 12.16
CA ASN A 110 -0.32 -1.47 13.61
C ASN A 110 0.73 -2.52 14.04
N GLN A 111 1.38 -3.21 13.09
CA GLN A 111 2.45 -4.16 13.40
C GLN A 111 3.78 -3.46 13.62
N GLN A 112 4.69 -4.11 14.35
CA GLN A 112 6.04 -3.60 14.53
C GLN A 112 6.80 -3.75 13.21
N PRO A 113 7.33 -2.64 12.63
CA PRO A 113 7.98 -2.71 11.33
C PRO A 113 9.33 -3.43 11.43
N PHE A 114 9.65 -4.18 10.37
CA PHE A 114 11.01 -4.65 10.14
C PHE A 114 11.87 -3.48 9.63
N ILE A 115 12.95 -3.17 10.34
CA ILE A 115 13.88 -2.09 9.97
C ILE A 115 15.06 -2.74 9.26
N THR A 116 15.30 -2.35 8.02
CA THR A 116 16.46 -2.76 7.23
C THR A 116 17.42 -1.58 7.08
N SER A 117 18.73 -1.85 7.14
CA SER A 117 19.83 -0.88 7.11
C SER A 117 20.44 -0.74 5.72
#